data_AF-A0A1H7SET8-F1
#
_entry.id   AF-A0A1H7SET8-F1
#
_cell.length_a   1.000
_cell.length_b   1.000
_cell.length_c   1.000
_cell.angle_alpha   90.00
_cell.angle_beta   90.00
_cell.angle_gamma   90.00
#
_symmetry.space_group_name_H-M   'P 1'
#
loop_
_entity.id
_entity.type
_entity.pdbx_description
1 polymer ?
#
loop_
_entity_poly.entity_id
_entity_poly.type
_entity_poly.pdbx_seq_one_letter_code
_entity_poly.pdbx_strand_id
1 'polypeptide(L)'
;MPDHFHGLLRLNLNCSTLPNIIKGLKGSSSFIINKERNEQKQFWQASFYDRALRVDEDRKKIARYIVANPLRKGLVNNIADYSFWNSVYL
;
A
#
# COMPACT_ATOMS: atom_id res chain seq x y z
N MET A 1 -3.07 4.30 5.29
CA MET A 1 -3.44 4.38 6.72
C MET A 1 -2.37 5.19 7.44
N PRO A 2 -2.63 5.80 8.61
CA PRO A 2 -1.64 6.62 9.31
C PRO A 2 -0.36 5.86 9.71
N ASP A 3 -0.49 4.55 9.95
CA ASP A 3 0.53 3.65 10.51
C ASP A 3 1.02 2.58 9.52
N HIS A 4 0.28 2.33 8.43
CA HIS A 4 0.65 1.32 7.44
C HIS A 4 0.13 1.61 6.01
N PHE A 5 0.65 0.85 5.06
CA PHE A 5 0.30 0.88 3.65
C PHE A 5 -0.30 -0.46 3.20
N HIS A 6 -1.38 -0.41 2.41
CA HIS A 6 -1.95 -1.55 1.71
C HIS A 6 -1.90 -1.27 0.20
N GLY A 7 -1.44 -2.26 -0.58
CA GLY A 7 -1.41 -2.17 -2.04
C GLY A 7 -1.91 -3.45 -2.69
N LEU A 8 -2.63 -3.30 -3.80
CA LEU A 8 -2.98 -4.40 -4.69
C LEU A 8 -2.17 -4.25 -5.97
N LEU A 9 -1.24 -5.18 -6.21
CA LEU A 9 -0.30 -5.09 -7.33
C LEU A 9 -0.52 -6.24 -8.32
N ARG A 10 -0.35 -5.94 -9.60
CA ARG A 10 -0.13 -6.95 -10.63
C ARG A 10 1.37 -7.03 -10.90
N LEU A 11 1.95 -8.22 -10.71
CA LEU A 11 3.37 -8.44 -10.95
C LEU A 11 3.62 -8.84 -12.40
N ASN A 12 4.64 -8.25 -13.02
CA ASN A 12 5.25 -8.80 -14.22
C ASN A 12 6.48 -9.62 -13.80
N LEU A 13 6.29 -10.94 -13.68
CA LEU A 13 7.31 -11.85 -13.16
C LEU A 13 8.56 -11.95 -14.05
N ASN A 14 8.47 -11.51 -15.30
CA ASN A 14 9.63 -11.47 -16.20
C ASN A 14 10.57 -10.28 -15.90
N CYS A 15 10.11 -9.28 -15.13
CA CYS A 15 10.86 -8.07 -14.84
C CYS A 15 11.37 -8.01 -13.41
N SER A 16 10.56 -8.44 -12.44
CA SER A 16 10.93 -8.35 -11.02
C SER A 16 10.10 -9.27 -10.13
N THR A 17 10.62 -9.51 -8.93
CA THR A 17 9.95 -10.27 -7.88
C THR A 17 9.30 -9.31 -6.88
N LEU A 18 8.29 -9.80 -6.14
CA LEU A 18 7.63 -8.99 -5.11
C LEU A 18 8.63 -8.43 -4.06
N PRO A 19 9.59 -9.21 -3.51
CA PRO A 19 10.58 -8.66 -2.58
C PRO A 19 11.40 -7.50 -3.15
N ASN A 20 11.79 -7.57 -4.42
CA ASN A 20 12.56 -6.49 -5.06
C ASN A 20 11.72 -5.22 -5.25
N ILE A 21 10.46 -5.37 -5.64
CA ILE A 21 9.52 -4.25 -5.75
C ILE A 21 9.30 -3.59 -4.38
N ILE A 22 9.06 -4.38 -3.33
CA ILE A 22 8.85 -3.85 -1.98
C ILE A 22 10.13 -3.21 -1.43
N LYS A 23 11.31 -3.78 -1.69
CA LYS A 23 12.60 -3.18 -1.34
C LYS A 23 12.76 -1.79 -1.96
N GLY A 24 12.47 -1.67 -3.26
CA GLY A 24 12.52 -0.40 -3.98
C GLY A 24 11.52 0.62 -3.42
N LEU A 25 10.26 0.22 -3.25
CA LEU A 25 9.21 1.08 -2.68
C LEU A 25 9.62 1.60 -1.29
N LYS A 26 10.05 0.71 -0.40
CA LYS A 26 10.44 1.07 0.97
C LYS A 26 11.68 1.94 1.01
N GLY A 27 12.70 1.61 0.22
CA GLY A 27 13.96 2.36 0.17
C GLY A 27 13.75 3.79 -0.34
N SER A 28 13.13 3.94 -1.51
CA SER A 28 12.92 5.25 -2.14
C SER A 28 12.01 6.14 -1.30
N SER A 29 10.90 5.60 -0.77
CA SER A 29 10.01 6.39 0.10
C SER A 29 10.67 6.77 1.41
N SER A 30 11.44 5.87 2.06
CA SER A 30 12.16 6.21 3.29
C SER A 30 13.16 7.34 3.06
N PHE A 31 13.90 7.29 1.95
CA PHE A 31 14.86 8.35 1.60
C PHE A 31 14.16 9.70 1.44
N ILE A 32 13.08 9.75 0.65
CA ILE A 32 12.33 11.00 0.43
C ILE A 32 11.76 11.52 1.75
N ILE A 33 11.10 10.67 2.54
CA ILE A 33 10.47 11.08 3.80
C ILE A 33 11.50 11.59 4.81
N ASN A 34 12.62 10.88 4.95
CA ASN A 34 13.71 11.28 5.85
C ASN A 34 14.32 12.61 5.42
N LYS A 35 14.50 12.82 4.11
CA LYS A 35 14.99 14.08 3.56
C LYS A 35 14.05 15.25 3.90
N GLU A 36 12.75 15.08 3.68
CA GLU A 36 11.73 16.10 4.00
C GLU A 36 11.63 16.38 5.51
N ARG A 37 11.86 15.37 6.35
CA ARG A 37 11.83 15.50 7.81
C ARG A 37 13.15 15.95 8.44
N ASN A 38 14.23 16.03 7.66
CA ASN A 38 15.60 16.21 8.15
C ASN A 38 15.98 15.17 9.22
N GLU A 39 15.61 13.91 8.99
CA GLU A 39 15.87 12.79 9.89
C GLU A 39 16.71 11.70 9.20
N GLN A 40 17.31 10.80 9.99
CA GLN A 40 17.98 9.60 9.49
C GLN A 40 17.51 8.38 10.29
N LYS A 41 16.22 8.07 10.19
CA LYS A 41 15.57 6.99 10.93
C LYS A 41 15.05 5.90 9.99
N GLN A 42 14.87 4.70 10.53
CA GLN A 42 14.14 3.66 9.83
C GLN A 42 12.65 4.05 9.78
N PHE A 43 12.13 4.30 8.57
CA PHE A 43 10.72 4.67 8.39
C PHE A 43 9.78 3.44 8.36
N TRP A 44 10.16 2.39 7.63
CA TRP A 44 9.34 1.19 7.51
C TRP A 44 9.73 0.11 8.51
N GLN A 45 8.72 -0.59 9.05
CA GLN A 45 8.92 -1.88 9.72
C GLN A 45 9.68 -2.87 8.82
N ALA A 46 10.50 -3.71 9.44
CA ALA A 46 11.15 -4.83 8.76
C ALA A 46 10.11 -5.82 8.21
N SER A 47 10.46 -6.50 7.11
CA SER A 47 9.58 -7.44 6.40
C SER A 47 8.30 -6.80 5.83
N PHE A 48 7.50 -7.58 5.11
CA PHE A 48 6.18 -7.20 4.63
C PHE A 48 5.26 -8.42 4.66
N TYR A 49 3.95 -8.17 4.70
CA TYR A 49 2.96 -9.22 4.52
C TYR A 49 2.47 -9.19 3.08
N ASP A 50 2.39 -10.36 2.45
CA ASP A 50 1.78 -10.52 1.15
C ASP A 50 0.83 -11.72 1.10
N ARG A 51 -0.06 -11.66 0.11
CA ARG A 51 -0.99 -12.72 -0.22
C ARG A 51 -1.20 -12.73 -1.73
N ALA A 52 -0.89 -13.85 -2.37
CA ALA A 52 -1.22 -14.06 -3.76
C ALA A 52 -2.73 -14.25 -3.94
N LEU A 53 -3.33 -13.51 -4.88
CA LEU A 53 -4.73 -13.68 -5.25
C LEU A 53 -4.89 -14.89 -6.16
N ARG A 54 -5.89 -15.73 -5.89
CA ARG A 54 -6.29 -16.82 -6.77
C ARG A 54 -7.15 -16.32 -7.93
N VAL A 55 -7.30 -17.15 -8.96
CA VAL A 55 -7.98 -16.76 -10.21
C VAL A 55 -9.48 -16.50 -10.01
N ASP A 56 -10.08 -17.19 -9.05
CA ASP A 56 -11.50 -17.14 -8.66
C ASP A 56 -11.82 -15.98 -7.71
N GLU A 57 -10.80 -15.29 -7.19
CA GLU A 57 -11.01 -14.16 -6.30
C GLU A 57 -11.38 -12.89 -7.07
N ASP A 58 -12.44 -12.21 -6.60
CA ASP A 58 -12.86 -10.95 -7.17
C ASP A 58 -11.89 -9.81 -6.78
N ARG A 59 -11.04 -9.46 -7.73
CA ARG A 59 -10.09 -8.35 -7.62
C ARG A 59 -10.75 -7.02 -7.30
N LYS A 60 -11.96 -6.74 -7.81
CA LYS A 60 -12.69 -5.50 -7.53
C LYS A 60 -13.16 -5.47 -6.09
N LYS A 61 -13.70 -6.58 -5.60
CA LYS A 61 -14.09 -6.73 -4.18
C LYS A 61 -12.90 -6.50 -3.25
N ILE A 62 -11.74 -7.05 -3.58
CA ILE A 62 -10.51 -6.85 -2.79
C ILE A 62 -10.02 -5.40 -2.86
N ALA A 63 -10.02 -4.77 -4.04
CA ALA A 63 -9.66 -3.37 -4.17
C ALA A 63 -10.59 -2.46 -3.35
N ARG A 64 -11.91 -2.69 -3.42
CA ARG A 64 -12.91 -1.96 -2.62
C ARG A 64 -12.75 -2.18 -1.12
N TYR A 65 -12.38 -3.39 -0.70
CA TYR A 65 -12.05 -3.67 0.69
C TYR A 65 -10.87 -2.79 1.17
N ILE A 66 -9.79 -2.70 0.40
CA ILE A 66 -8.62 -1.87 0.72
C ILE A 66 -9.03 -0.39 0.79
N VAL A 67 -9.78 0.10 -0.20
CA VAL A 67 -10.32 1.46 -0.25
C VAL A 67 -11.16 1.77 0.99
N ALA A 68 -11.96 0.82 1.48
CA ALA A 68 -12.82 1.03 2.64
C ALA A 68 -12.09 0.98 4.01
N ASN A 69 -10.79 0.66 4.07
CA ASN A 69 -10.08 0.56 5.34
C ASN A 69 -10.11 1.84 6.20
N PRO A 70 -9.97 3.06 5.65
CA PRO A 70 -10.09 4.30 6.42
C PRO A 70 -11.47 4.46 7.08
N LEU A 71 -12.54 4.10 6.37
CA LEU A 71 -13.92 4.08 6.91
C LEU A 71 -14.04 3.09 8.06
N ARG A 72 -13.58 1.85 7.84
CA ARG A 72 -13.64 0.76 8.84
C ARG A 72 -12.85 1.08 10.11
N LYS A 73 -11.85 1.94 10.01
CA LYS A 73 -11.00 2.39 11.12
C LYS A 73 -11.49 3.70 11.74
N GLY A 74 -12.59 4.27 11.25
CA GLY A 74 -13.17 5.50 11.78
C GLY A 74 -12.33 6.75 11.53
N LEU A 75 -11.41 6.71 10.55
CA LEU A 75 -10.58 7.88 10.22
C LEU A 75 -11.36 8.97 9.48
N VAL A 76 -12.37 8.56 8.72
CA VAL A 76 -13.27 9.42 7.95
C VAL A 76 -14.67 8.81 7.93
N ASN A 77 -15.70 9.65 7.76
CA ASN A 77 -17.09 9.20 7.59
C ASN A 77 -17.46 9.00 6.10
N ASN A 78 -16.76 9.70 5.20
CA ASN A 78 -16.86 9.53 3.76
C ASN A 78 -15.48 9.21 3.20
N ILE A 79 -15.39 8.24 2.30
CA ILE A 79 -14.11 7.84 1.72
C ILE A 79 -13.46 8.99 0.94
N ALA A 80 -14.27 9.88 0.33
CA ALA A 80 -13.78 11.05 -0.39
C ALA A 80 -12.90 11.97 0.47
N ASP A 81 -13.04 11.94 1.79
CA ASP A 81 -12.28 12.77 2.72
C ASP A 81 -10.87 12.22 3.01
N TYR A 82 -10.53 11.02 2.51
CA TYR A 82 -9.22 10.41 2.70
C TYR A 82 -8.39 10.46 1.41
N SER A 83 -7.47 11.41 1.27
CA SER A 83 -6.75 11.62 0.00
C SER A 83 -5.93 10.44 -0.55
N PHE A 84 -5.72 9.37 0.23
CA PHE A 84 -4.82 8.26 -0.08
C PHE A 84 -5.53 6.93 -0.41
N TRP A 85 -6.76 6.96 -0.95
CA TRP A 85 -7.50 5.73 -1.34
C TRP A 85 -7.38 5.34 -2.82
N ASN A 86 -6.41 5.85 -3.59
CA ASN A 86 -6.33 5.70 -5.05
C ASN A 86 -6.66 4.28 -5.57
N SER A 87 -7.74 4.16 -6.35
CA SER A 87 -8.19 2.91 -6.97
C SER A 87 -8.99 3.18 -8.23
N VAL A 88 -8.80 2.35 -9.26
CA VAL A 88 -9.61 2.38 -10.49
C VAL A 88 -10.92 1.60 -10.37
N TYR A 89 -11.19 1.00 -9.20
CA TYR A 89 -12.28 0.06 -8.97
C TYR A 89 -13.30 0.53 -7.91
N LEU A 90 -13.52 1.85 -7.79
CA LEU A 90 -14.64 2.35 -7.00
C LEU A 90 -15.98 1.82 -7.55
#